data_AF-A0A951BPT1-F1
#
_entry.id   AF-A0A951BPT1-F1
#
_cell.length_a   1.000
_cell.length_b   1.000
_cell.length_c   1.000
_cell.angle_alpha   90.00
_cell.angle_beta   90.00
_cell.angle_gamma   90.00
#
_symmetry.space_group_name_H-M   'P 1'
#
loop_
_entity.id
_entity.type
_entity.pdbx_description
1 polymer ?
#
loop_
_entity_poly.entity_id
_entity_poly.type
_entity_poly.pdbx_seq_one_letter_code
_entity_poly.pdbx_strand_id
1 'polypeptide(L)'
;IIHARDVSLRRGTLSADEVSVFRLGPDDRLLERIEARRARLVRSAWVLDDARSIAPDHLPGAPQTMDFSTDLTVARVQESFASPDTLSFWALPGFIALLEHSGFSAIRHRLHFQALLALPLLAGTMALVAAGFSMRPARRGGVAQMIGSGVAAGFALFVVSKVAEQFGDSGALPAVLAAWAPAAAGLMLAVALLLHLEDG
;
A
#
# COMPACT_ATOMS: atom_id res chain seq x y z
N ILE A 1 15.53 3.91 11.22
CA ILE A 1 14.93 4.27 9.90
C ILE A 1 16.06 4.62 8.93
N ILE A 2 16.03 4.13 7.69
CA ILE A 2 17.03 4.47 6.65
C ILE A 2 16.31 5.17 5.51
N HIS A 3 16.80 6.33 5.11
CA HIS A 3 16.30 7.12 3.99
C HIS A 3 17.44 7.30 2.96
N ALA A 4 17.14 7.16 1.68
CA ALA A 4 18.09 7.38 0.60
C ALA A 4 17.43 8.18 -0.51
N ARG A 5 18.17 9.10 -1.13
CA ARG A 5 17.62 9.96 -2.18
C ARG A 5 17.59 9.29 -3.54
N ASP A 6 18.61 8.49 -3.83
CA ASP A 6 18.70 7.70 -5.05
C ASP A 6 19.29 6.33 -4.74
N VAL A 7 18.73 5.29 -5.37
CA VAL A 7 19.16 3.90 -5.19
C VAL A 7 19.37 3.27 -6.56
N SER A 8 20.61 2.88 -6.83
CA SER A 8 21.01 2.27 -8.08
C SER A 8 21.57 0.86 -7.86
N LEU A 9 21.17 -0.07 -8.73
CA LEU A 9 21.70 -1.43 -8.76
C LEU A 9 22.57 -1.58 -10.00
N ARG A 10 23.88 -1.76 -9.82
CA ARG A 10 24.81 -2.05 -10.92
C ARG A 10 25.58 -3.33 -10.61
N ARG A 11 25.51 -4.31 -11.53
CA ARG A 11 26.27 -5.58 -11.47
C ARG A 11 26.10 -6.34 -10.14
N GLY A 12 24.88 -6.39 -9.60
CA GLY A 12 24.56 -7.14 -8.37
C GLY A 12 25.01 -6.48 -7.07
N THR A 13 25.56 -5.25 -7.13
CA THR A 13 25.84 -4.43 -5.94
C THR A 13 24.81 -3.31 -5.86
N LEU A 14 24.17 -3.17 -4.70
CA LEU A 14 23.20 -2.12 -4.44
C LEU A 14 23.93 -0.92 -3.84
N SER A 15 23.85 0.22 -4.53
CA SER A 15 24.43 1.49 -4.11
C SER A 15 23.35 2.53 -3.92
N ALA A 16 23.42 3.27 -2.83
CA ALA A 16 22.53 4.38 -2.54
C ALA A 16 23.35 5.66 -2.37
N ASP A 17 22.89 6.77 -2.92
CA ASP A 17 23.51 8.08 -2.77
C ASP A 17 22.65 8.97 -1.84
N GLU A 18 23.31 9.82 -1.04
CA GLU A 18 22.71 10.66 0.01
C GLU A 18 21.82 9.86 0.99
N VAL A 19 22.47 9.03 1.80
CA VAL A 19 21.81 8.14 2.76
C VAL A 19 21.78 8.79 4.15
N SER A 20 20.61 8.79 4.77
CA SER A 20 20.39 9.23 6.15
C SER A 20 19.83 8.08 6.97
N VAL A 21 20.55 7.70 8.04
CA VAL A 21 20.13 6.67 8.98
C VAL A 21 19.75 7.34 10.29
N PHE A 22 18.53 7.11 10.77
CA PHE A 22 18.03 7.60 12.05
C PHE A 22 17.96 6.44 13.04
N ARG A 23 18.68 6.57 14.16
CA ARG A 23 18.60 5.67 15.31
C ARG A 23 17.66 6.28 16.33
N LEU A 24 16.55 5.61 16.59
CA LEU A 24 15.55 6.01 17.58
C LEU A 24 15.72 5.15 18.83
N GLY A 25 15.55 5.75 19.99
CA GLY A 25 15.50 5.05 21.27
C GLY A 25 14.13 4.41 21.53
N PRO A 26 13.99 3.70 22.66
CA PRO A 26 12.73 3.04 23.03
C PRO A 26 11.53 3.99 23.12
N ASP A 27 11.77 5.28 23.40
CA ASP A 27 10.75 6.32 23.56
C ASP A 27 10.54 7.18 22.29
N ASP A 28 10.92 6.66 21.11
CA ASP A 28 10.89 7.38 19.82
C ASP A 28 11.73 8.68 19.80
N ARG A 29 12.64 8.82 20.76
CA ARG A 29 13.61 9.91 20.81
C ARG A 29 14.76 9.63 19.85
N LEU A 30 15.09 10.60 19.00
CA LEU A 30 16.23 10.51 18.11
C LEU A 30 17.52 10.46 18.94
N LEU A 31 18.20 9.31 18.92
CA LEU A 31 19.48 9.12 19.58
C LEU A 31 20.61 9.64 18.70
N GLU A 32 20.57 9.32 17.41
CA GLU A 32 21.67 9.55 16.49
C GLU A 32 21.15 9.61 15.05
N ARG A 33 21.67 10.56 14.26
CA ARG A 33 21.48 10.61 12.81
C ARG A 33 22.83 10.41 12.13
N ILE A 34 22.93 9.43 11.25
CA ILE A 34 24.13 9.18 10.45
C ILE A 34 23.81 9.63 9.02
N GLU A 35 24.59 10.58 8.51
CA GLU A 35 24.50 11.02 7.12
C GLU A 35 25.72 10.50 6.36
N ALA A 36 25.49 9.83 5.23
CA ALA A 36 26.54 9.32 4.38
C ALA A 36 26.32 9.74 2.93
N ARG A 37 27.41 10.09 2.25
CA ARG A 37 27.34 10.49 0.85
C ARG A 37 26.97 9.31 -0.05
N ARG A 38 27.48 8.12 0.27
CA ARG A 38 27.20 6.89 -0.47
C ARG A 38 27.13 5.71 0.48
N ALA A 39 26.22 4.78 0.23
CA ALA A 39 26.18 3.49 0.92
C ALA A 39 26.22 2.34 -0.10
N ARG A 40 26.96 1.29 0.21
CA ARG A 40 27.05 0.08 -0.60
C ARG A 40 26.71 -1.14 0.24
N LEU A 41 25.82 -1.99 -0.26
CA LEU A 41 25.49 -3.24 0.40
C LEU A 41 26.49 -4.32 -0.03
N VAL A 42 27.39 -4.73 0.88
CA VAL A 42 28.43 -5.74 0.65
C VAL A 42 28.27 -6.83 1.71
N ARG A 43 28.07 -8.09 1.29
CA ARG A 43 28.00 -9.26 2.20
C ARG A 43 27.11 -9.02 3.44
N SER A 44 25.86 -8.56 3.22
CA SER A 44 24.87 -8.24 4.27
C SER A 44 25.28 -7.16 5.29
N ALA A 45 26.22 -6.28 4.93
CA ALA A 45 26.50 -5.06 5.67
C ALA A 45 26.39 -3.86 4.73
N TRP A 46 25.75 -2.80 5.21
CA TRP A 46 25.84 -1.50 4.56
C TRP A 46 27.18 -0.88 4.93
N VAL A 47 28.02 -0.68 3.93
CA VAL A 47 29.25 0.10 4.02
C VAL A 47 28.89 1.53 3.65
N LEU A 48 28.89 2.42 4.64
CA LEU A 48 28.62 3.85 4.44
C LEU A 48 29.94 4.58 4.23
N ASP A 49 30.12 5.13 3.03
CA ASP A 49 31.28 5.93 2.64
C ASP A 49 31.00 7.42 2.97
N ASP A 50 31.97 8.11 3.60
CA ASP A 50 31.86 9.51 4.06
C ASP A 50 30.67 9.69 5.03
N ALA A 51 30.57 8.80 6.02
CA ALA A 51 29.53 8.83 7.04
C ALA A 51 29.89 9.79 8.18
N ARG A 52 28.94 10.62 8.60
CA ARG A 52 29.04 11.53 9.74
C ARG A 52 27.91 11.23 10.71
N SER A 53 28.25 10.96 11.95
CA SER A 53 27.28 10.85 13.03
C SER A 53 26.99 12.23 13.60
N ILE A 54 25.70 12.56 13.69
CA ILE A 54 25.14 13.77 14.24
C ILE A 54 24.28 13.33 15.42
N ALA A 55 24.76 13.59 16.63
CA ALA A 55 24.00 13.36 17.86
C ALA A 55 23.65 14.72 18.50
N PRO A 56 22.50 14.84 19.20
CA PRO A 56 22.07 16.11 19.80
C PRO A 56 23.11 16.73 20.76
N ASP A 57 23.89 15.89 21.43
CA ASP A 57 24.83 16.31 22.48
C ASP A 57 26.32 16.30 22.05
N HIS A 58 26.63 16.06 20.77
CA HIS A 58 28.01 15.95 20.29
C HIS A 58 28.21 16.72 18.98
N LEU A 59 29.38 17.35 18.82
CA LEU A 59 29.77 17.91 17.52
C LEU A 59 29.89 16.77 16.49
N PRO A 60 29.46 17.00 15.23
CA PRO A 60 29.59 16.00 14.18
C PRO A 60 31.03 15.52 14.05
N GLY A 61 31.23 14.20 14.12
CA GLY A 61 32.54 13.59 13.94
C GLY A 61 33.09 13.79 12.52
N ALA A 62 34.39 13.57 12.35
CA ALA A 62 35.01 13.55 11.03
C ALA A 62 34.38 12.45 10.15
N PRO A 63 34.30 12.67 8.82
CA PRO A 63 33.93 11.63 7.87
C PRO A 63 34.67 10.32 8.11
N GLN A 64 33.94 9.24 8.33
CA GLN A 64 34.52 7.92 8.51
C GLN A 64 33.70 6.87 7.78
N THR A 65 34.37 5.80 7.34
CA THR A 65 33.69 4.64 6.78
C THR A 65 33.08 3.86 7.94
N MET A 66 31.76 3.69 7.92
CA MET A 66 31.05 2.93 8.94
C MET A 66 30.41 1.70 8.32
N ASP A 67 30.59 0.56 8.99
CA ASP A 67 29.93 -0.68 8.62
C ASP A 67 28.72 -0.90 9.51
N PHE A 68 27.54 -0.96 8.89
CA PHE A 68 26.29 -1.24 9.57
C PHE A 68 25.81 -2.63 9.15
N SER A 69 25.96 -3.61 10.05
CA SER A 69 25.43 -4.94 9.84
C SER A 69 23.90 -4.89 9.87
N THR A 70 23.26 -5.47 8.85
CA THR A 70 21.82 -5.44 8.68
C THR A 70 21.33 -6.77 8.14
N ASP A 71 20.13 -7.19 8.54
CA ASP A 71 19.46 -8.36 7.97
C ASP A 71 18.83 -8.08 6.57
N LEU A 72 19.11 -6.90 6.00
CA LEU A 72 18.64 -6.49 4.67
C LEU A 72 19.49 -7.11 3.55
N THR A 73 18.96 -8.15 2.92
CA THR A 73 19.51 -8.73 1.68
C THR A 73 19.06 -7.91 0.45
N VAL A 74 19.90 -7.82 -0.59
CA VAL A 74 19.58 -7.18 -1.90
C VAL A 74 18.22 -7.63 -2.46
N ALA A 75 17.92 -8.94 -2.36
CA ALA A 75 16.64 -9.50 -2.77
C ALA A 75 15.44 -8.93 -1.98
N ARG A 76 15.62 -8.63 -0.68
CA ARG A 76 14.58 -8.09 0.21
C ARG A 76 14.31 -6.61 -0.05
N VAL A 77 15.32 -5.86 -0.49
CA VAL A 77 15.16 -4.47 -0.96
C VAL A 77 14.45 -4.44 -2.31
N GLN A 78 14.80 -5.34 -3.25
CA GLN A 78 14.12 -5.44 -4.55
C GLN A 78 12.65 -5.89 -4.42
N GLU A 79 12.35 -6.83 -3.52
CA GLU A 79 10.98 -7.32 -3.31
C GLU A 79 10.08 -6.27 -2.60
N SER A 80 10.63 -5.39 -1.76
CA SER A 80 9.90 -4.23 -1.23
C SER A 80 9.44 -3.26 -2.34
N PHE A 81 10.00 -3.34 -3.55
CA PHE A 81 9.54 -2.60 -4.74
C PHE A 81 8.67 -3.45 -5.68
N ALA A 82 8.48 -4.75 -5.42
CA ALA A 82 7.56 -5.56 -6.19
C ALA A 82 6.13 -5.08 -5.90
N SER A 83 5.35 -4.81 -6.95
CA SER A 83 3.95 -4.41 -6.78
C SER A 83 3.17 -5.54 -6.08
N PRO A 84 2.24 -5.24 -5.17
CA PRO A 84 1.42 -6.24 -4.50
C PRO A 84 0.77 -7.25 -5.47
N ASP A 85 0.44 -6.79 -6.68
CA ASP A 85 -0.19 -7.54 -7.75
C ASP A 85 0.67 -8.70 -8.32
N THR A 86 1.98 -8.73 -8.03
CA THR A 86 2.88 -9.81 -8.49
C THR A 86 3.00 -10.96 -7.49
N LEU A 87 2.44 -10.81 -6.29
CA LEU A 87 2.48 -11.82 -5.23
C LEU A 87 1.18 -12.64 -5.21
N SER A 88 1.31 -13.94 -4.97
CA SER A 88 0.14 -14.81 -4.81
C SER A 88 -0.63 -14.45 -3.53
N PHE A 89 -1.96 -14.55 -3.57
CA PHE A 89 -2.83 -14.28 -2.42
C PHE A 89 -2.39 -15.01 -1.14
N TRP A 90 -1.93 -16.26 -1.26
CA TRP A 90 -1.49 -17.08 -0.13
C TRP A 90 -0.13 -16.65 0.44
N ALA A 91 0.74 -16.06 -0.38
CA ALA A 91 2.05 -15.57 0.05
C ALA A 91 1.96 -14.18 0.70
N LEU A 92 0.92 -13.40 0.40
CA LEU A 92 0.76 -12.03 0.89
C LEU A 92 0.84 -11.89 2.42
N PRO A 93 0.13 -12.69 3.24
CA PRO A 93 0.19 -12.56 4.69
C PRO A 93 1.60 -12.77 5.26
N GLY A 94 2.33 -13.76 4.75
CA GLY A 94 3.71 -14.03 5.17
C GLY A 94 4.66 -12.90 4.76
N PHE A 95 4.45 -12.33 3.58
CA PHE A 95 5.22 -11.19 3.09
C PHE A 95 4.95 -9.90 3.89
N ILE A 96 3.69 -9.64 4.25
CA ILE A 96 3.31 -8.52 5.13
C ILE A 96 4.02 -8.65 6.48
N ALA A 97 3.98 -9.83 7.11
CA ALA A 97 4.64 -10.05 8.39
C ALA A 97 6.16 -9.87 8.29
N LEU A 98 6.77 -10.30 7.18
CA LEU A 98 8.19 -10.09 6.93
C LEU A 98 8.55 -8.59 6.83
N LEU A 99 7.72 -7.80 6.13
CA LEU A 99 7.90 -6.35 6.01
C LEU A 99 7.78 -5.65 7.38
N GLU A 100 6.75 -5.99 8.16
CA GLU A 100 6.52 -5.41 9.49
C GLU A 100 7.66 -5.75 10.47
N HIS A 101 8.12 -7.01 10.50
CA HIS A 101 9.26 -7.42 11.33
C HIS A 101 10.59 -6.78 10.89
N SER A 102 10.71 -6.43 9.61
CA SER A 102 11.90 -5.76 9.06
C SER A 102 11.85 -4.24 9.20
N GLY A 103 10.79 -3.68 9.81
CA GLY A 103 10.61 -2.24 10.01
C GLY A 103 10.23 -1.46 8.75
N PHE A 104 9.75 -2.14 7.69
CA PHE A 104 9.26 -1.51 6.47
C PHE A 104 7.73 -1.31 6.49
N SER A 105 7.25 -0.32 5.73
CA SER A 105 5.81 -0.07 5.59
C SER A 105 5.14 -1.18 4.77
N ALA A 106 4.25 -1.94 5.41
CA ALA A 106 3.44 -2.98 4.77
C ALA A 106 2.03 -2.49 4.37
N ILE A 107 1.74 -1.19 4.50
CA ILE A 107 0.38 -0.61 4.38
C ILE A 107 -0.25 -0.97 3.03
N ARG A 108 0.46 -0.72 1.92
CA ARG A 108 -0.03 -1.01 0.56
C ARG A 108 -0.34 -2.50 0.34
N HIS A 109 0.50 -3.39 0.87
CA HIS A 109 0.29 -4.84 0.76
C HIS A 109 -0.91 -5.30 1.61
N ARG A 110 -1.08 -4.72 2.80
CA ARG A 110 -2.25 -4.96 3.66
C ARG A 110 -3.54 -4.48 3.01
N LEU A 111 -3.51 -3.30 2.39
CA LEU A 111 -4.64 -2.77 1.64
C LEU A 111 -5.04 -3.70 0.50
N HIS A 112 -4.07 -4.15 -0.30
CA HIS A 112 -4.32 -5.09 -1.38
C HIS A 112 -4.88 -6.43 -0.90
N PHE A 113 -4.33 -6.98 0.18
CA PHE A 113 -4.85 -8.21 0.79
C PHE A 113 -6.32 -8.08 1.21
N GLN A 114 -6.67 -6.96 1.87
CA GLN A 114 -8.05 -6.69 2.28
C GLN A 114 -8.97 -6.48 1.08
N ALA A 115 -8.49 -5.83 0.01
CA ALA A 115 -9.25 -5.67 -1.22
C ALA A 115 -9.55 -7.03 -1.88
N LEU A 116 -8.57 -7.94 -1.92
CA LEU A 116 -8.75 -9.31 -2.41
C LEU A 116 -9.80 -10.09 -1.58
N LEU A 117 -9.80 -9.92 -0.25
CA LEU A 117 -10.81 -10.51 0.62
C LEU A 117 -12.22 -9.93 0.40
N ALA A 118 -12.32 -8.66 0.02
CA ALA A 118 -13.58 -7.99 -0.26
C ALA A 118 -14.17 -8.32 -1.65
N LEU A 119 -13.36 -8.86 -2.57
CA LEU A 119 -13.80 -9.23 -3.93
C LEU A 119 -15.06 -10.12 -3.99
N PRO A 120 -15.20 -11.23 -3.23
CA PRO A 120 -16.42 -12.05 -3.29
C PRO A 120 -17.67 -11.27 -2.88
N LEU A 121 -17.56 -10.38 -1.89
CA LEU A 121 -18.66 -9.50 -1.49
C LEU A 121 -19.00 -8.51 -2.60
N LEU A 122 -17.99 -7.89 -3.21
CA LEU A 122 -18.15 -6.97 -4.33
C LEU A 122 -18.81 -7.66 -5.54
N ALA A 123 -18.41 -8.89 -5.84
CA ALA A 123 -19.03 -9.70 -6.89
C ALA A 123 -20.52 -9.98 -6.58
N GLY A 124 -20.84 -10.34 -5.34
CA GLY A 124 -22.23 -10.50 -4.89
C GLY A 124 -23.05 -9.22 -5.03
N THR A 125 -22.48 -8.07 -4.65
CA THR A 125 -23.08 -6.76 -4.86
C THR A 125 -23.39 -6.49 -6.33
N MET A 126 -22.42 -6.71 -7.23
CA MET A 126 -22.63 -6.50 -8.67
C MET A 126 -23.71 -7.44 -9.24
N ALA A 127 -23.77 -8.69 -8.76
CA ALA A 127 -24.82 -9.63 -9.15
C ALA A 127 -26.21 -9.17 -8.72
N LEU A 128 -26.35 -8.65 -7.49
CA LEU A 128 -27.60 -8.06 -6.98
C LEU A 128 -28.03 -6.83 -7.80
N VAL A 129 -27.08 -5.94 -8.12
CA VAL A 129 -27.33 -4.78 -9.00
C VAL A 129 -27.86 -5.25 -10.35
N ALA A 130 -27.21 -6.24 -10.97
CA ALA A 130 -27.64 -6.79 -12.26
C ALA A 130 -29.05 -7.42 -12.19
N ALA A 131 -29.35 -8.16 -11.11
CA ALA A 131 -30.67 -8.74 -10.89
C ALA A 131 -31.76 -7.67 -10.80
N GLY A 132 -31.53 -6.59 -10.05
CA GLY A 132 -32.45 -5.46 -9.94
C GLY A 132 -32.74 -4.80 -11.28
N PHE A 133 -31.72 -4.59 -12.12
CA PHE A 133 -31.92 -4.08 -13.47
C PHE A 133 -32.63 -5.08 -14.40
N SER A 134 -32.45 -6.38 -14.21
CA SER A 134 -33.10 -7.41 -15.03
C SER A 134 -34.59 -7.60 -14.73
N MET A 135 -35.04 -7.30 -13.51
CA MET A 135 -36.44 -7.49 -13.10
C MET A 135 -37.38 -6.38 -13.62
N ARG A 136 -36.86 -5.26 -14.12
CA ARG A 136 -37.69 -4.13 -14.58
C ARG A 136 -38.32 -4.44 -15.96
N PRO A 137 -39.66 -4.38 -16.12
CA PRO A 137 -40.30 -4.75 -17.38
C PRO A 137 -39.90 -3.84 -18.55
N ALA A 138 -39.26 -4.41 -19.58
CA ALA A 138 -38.83 -3.70 -20.79
C ALA A 138 -39.98 -3.02 -21.57
N ARG A 139 -41.24 -3.35 -21.28
CA ARG A 139 -42.43 -2.82 -21.95
C ARG A 139 -42.77 -1.36 -21.63
N ARG A 140 -42.14 -0.72 -20.65
CA ARG A 140 -42.41 0.70 -20.29
C ARG A 140 -41.52 1.73 -21.00
N GLY A 141 -40.63 1.32 -21.91
CA GLY A 141 -39.64 2.23 -22.50
C GLY A 141 -38.57 2.66 -21.47
N GLY A 142 -37.61 3.49 -21.88
CA GLY A 142 -36.57 4.01 -20.97
C GLY A 142 -35.30 3.15 -20.84
N VAL A 143 -35.05 2.21 -21.76
CA VAL A 143 -33.83 1.36 -21.79
C VAL A 143 -32.55 2.21 -21.79
N ALA A 144 -32.52 3.31 -22.55
CA ALA A 144 -31.37 4.23 -22.57
C ALA A 144 -31.12 4.89 -21.20
N GLN A 145 -32.19 5.29 -20.50
CA GLN A 145 -32.09 5.87 -19.15
C GLN A 145 -31.63 4.82 -18.13
N MET A 146 -32.07 3.57 -18.29
CA MET A 146 -31.65 2.45 -17.45
C MET A 146 -30.15 2.15 -17.62
N ILE A 147 -29.70 1.99 -18.87
CA ILE A 147 -28.27 1.80 -19.19
C ILE A 147 -27.45 2.98 -18.67
N GLY A 148 -27.90 4.21 -18.90
CA GLY A 148 -27.24 5.42 -18.40
C GLY A 148 -27.10 5.43 -16.87
N SER A 149 -28.16 5.07 -16.15
CA SER A 149 -28.13 5.00 -14.69
C SER A 149 -27.21 3.89 -14.16
N GLY A 150 -27.16 2.73 -14.83
CA GLY A 150 -26.27 1.63 -14.45
C GLY A 150 -24.79 1.98 -14.66
N VAL A 151 -24.46 2.59 -15.80
CA VAL A 151 -23.10 3.09 -16.07
C VAL A 151 -22.70 4.17 -15.07
N ALA A 152 -23.60 5.12 -14.78
CA ALA A 152 -23.35 6.17 -13.79
C ALA A 152 -23.11 5.60 -12.39
N ALA A 153 -23.91 4.62 -11.95
CA ALA A 153 -23.75 3.97 -10.66
C ALA A 153 -22.44 3.17 -10.57
N GLY A 154 -22.11 2.39 -11.60
CA GLY A 154 -20.84 1.65 -11.66
C GLY A 154 -19.62 2.58 -11.65
N PHE A 155 -19.69 3.68 -12.39
CA PHE A 155 -18.63 4.70 -12.39
C PHE A 155 -18.50 5.39 -11.04
N ALA A 156 -19.62 5.79 -10.41
CA ALA A 156 -19.59 6.40 -9.08
C ALA A 156 -18.95 5.46 -8.04
N LEU A 157 -19.30 4.18 -8.07
CA LEU A 157 -18.70 3.18 -7.19
C LEU A 157 -17.20 3.01 -7.46
N PHE A 158 -16.78 2.98 -8.72
CA PHE A 158 -15.37 2.93 -9.10
C PHE A 158 -14.58 4.12 -8.55
N VAL A 159 -15.12 5.34 -8.68
CA VAL A 159 -14.49 6.55 -8.13
C VAL A 159 -14.37 6.46 -6.61
N VAL A 160 -15.42 6.05 -5.91
CA VAL A 160 -15.39 5.86 -4.45
C VAL A 160 -14.32 4.83 -4.05
N SER A 161 -14.23 3.71 -4.77
CA SER A 161 -13.18 2.70 -4.53
C SER A 161 -11.77 3.28 -4.69
N LYS A 162 -11.51 4.02 -5.77
CA LYS A 162 -10.20 4.61 -6.03
C LYS A 162 -9.80 5.66 -5.01
N VAL A 163 -10.77 6.48 -4.60
CA VAL A 163 -10.57 7.46 -3.53
C VAL A 163 -10.25 6.73 -2.21
N ALA A 164 -11.07 5.74 -1.82
CA ALA A 164 -10.83 4.98 -0.60
C ALA A 164 -9.46 4.29 -0.59
N GLU A 165 -9.03 3.71 -1.71
CA GLU A 165 -7.68 3.16 -1.88
C GLU A 165 -6.59 4.20 -1.64
N GLN A 166 -6.69 5.40 -2.24
CA GLN A 166 -5.72 6.48 -2.03
C GLN A 166 -5.66 6.96 -0.58
N PHE A 167 -6.79 7.02 0.12
CA PHE A 167 -6.83 7.34 1.55
C PHE A 167 -6.24 6.22 2.42
N GLY A 168 -6.38 4.96 2.00
CA GLY A 168 -5.72 3.83 2.64
C GLY A 168 -4.21 3.83 2.44
N ASP A 169 -3.75 4.10 1.22
CA ASP A 169 -2.33 4.16 0.85
C ASP A 169 -1.60 5.31 1.55
N SER A 170 -2.27 6.45 1.78
CA SER A 170 -1.71 7.58 2.56
C SER A 170 -1.65 7.31 4.06
N GLY A 171 -2.22 6.21 4.55
CA GLY A 171 -2.33 5.88 5.96
C GLY A 171 -3.39 6.70 6.72
N ALA A 172 -4.15 7.56 6.03
CA ALA A 172 -5.22 8.36 6.62
C ALA A 172 -6.41 7.49 7.08
N LEU A 173 -6.64 6.36 6.41
CA LEU A 173 -7.64 5.36 6.79
C LEU A 173 -6.99 4.00 7.07
N PRO A 174 -7.51 3.23 8.05
CA PRO A 174 -7.14 1.83 8.21
C PRO A 174 -7.41 1.04 6.93
N ALA A 175 -6.46 0.20 6.52
CA ALA A 175 -6.52 -0.60 5.29
C ALA A 175 -7.82 -1.43 5.16
N VAL A 176 -8.35 -1.94 6.27
CA VAL A 176 -9.61 -2.68 6.30
C VAL A 176 -10.79 -1.80 5.87
N LEU A 177 -10.90 -0.58 6.43
CA LEU A 177 -11.99 0.33 6.08
C LEU A 177 -11.87 0.80 4.63
N ALA A 178 -10.66 1.15 4.19
CA ALA A 178 -10.42 1.59 2.83
C ALA A 178 -10.79 0.52 1.78
N ALA A 179 -10.53 -0.75 2.06
CA ALA A 179 -10.87 -1.86 1.16
C ALA A 179 -12.36 -2.26 1.21
N TRP A 180 -12.98 -2.25 2.38
CA TRP A 180 -14.35 -2.77 2.56
C TRP A 180 -15.45 -1.73 2.36
N ALA A 181 -15.16 -0.44 2.59
CA ALA A 181 -16.14 0.63 2.49
C ALA A 181 -16.82 0.72 1.11
N PRO A 182 -16.10 0.61 -0.03
CA PRO A 182 -16.74 0.67 -1.34
C PRO A 182 -17.65 -0.53 -1.58
N ALA A 183 -17.22 -1.75 -1.23
CA ALA A 183 -18.04 -2.95 -1.38
C ALA A 183 -19.34 -2.87 -0.55
N ALA A 184 -19.24 -2.41 0.69
CA ALA A 184 -20.39 -2.19 1.57
C ALA A 184 -21.34 -1.11 1.04
N ALA A 185 -20.80 0.04 0.59
CA ALA A 185 -21.61 1.11 0.00
C ALA A 185 -22.36 0.64 -1.25
N GLY A 186 -21.68 -0.12 -2.13
CA GLY A 186 -22.30 -0.72 -3.29
C GLY A 186 -23.43 -1.69 -2.91
N LEU A 187 -23.23 -2.52 -1.89
CA LEU A 187 -24.24 -3.48 -1.42
C LEU A 187 -25.49 -2.75 -0.93
N MET A 188 -25.31 -1.71 -0.11
CA MET A 188 -26.42 -0.90 0.39
C MET A 188 -27.18 -0.23 -0.75
N LEU A 189 -26.47 0.30 -1.75
CA LEU A 189 -27.08 0.87 -2.96
C LEU A 189 -27.88 -0.18 -3.73
N ALA A 190 -27.32 -1.37 -3.91
CA ALA A 190 -27.99 -2.47 -4.62
C ALA A 190 -29.29 -2.87 -3.92
N VAL A 191 -29.24 -3.07 -2.59
CA VAL A 191 -30.41 -3.42 -1.78
C VAL A 191 -31.45 -2.30 -1.80
N ALA A 192 -31.05 -1.04 -1.63
CA ALA A 192 -31.96 0.09 -1.68
C ALA A 192 -32.68 0.20 -3.03
N LEU A 193 -31.96 -0.04 -4.14
CA LEU A 193 -32.52 -0.01 -5.48
C LEU A 193 -33.52 -1.16 -5.70
N LEU A 194 -33.23 -2.34 -5.14
CA LEU A 194 -34.09 -3.51 -5.22
C LEU A 194 -35.39 -3.33 -4.42
N LEU A 195 -35.30 -2.81 -3.19
CA LEU A 195 -36.46 -2.46 -2.37
C LEU A 195 -37.33 -1.38 -3.03
N HIS A 196 -36.71 -0.36 -3.61
CA HIS A 196 -37.44 0.70 -4.32
C HIS A 196 -38.16 0.19 -5.59
N LEU A 197 -37.65 -0.86 -6.22
CA LEU A 197 -38.29 -1.52 -7.35
C LEU A 197 -39.42 -2.46 -6.94
N GLU A 198 -39.38 -3.00 -5.72
CA GLU A 198 -40.42 -3.87 -5.17
C GLU A 198 -41.64 -3.07 -4.68
N ASP A 199 -41.41 -1.91 -4.05
CA ASP A 199 -42.46 -1.04 -3.51
C ASP A 199 -43.12 -0.12 -4.58
N GLY A 200 -42.60 -0.08 -5.81
CA GLY A 200 -42.95 0.89 -6.86
C GLY A 200 -43.68 0.37 -8.10
#